data_AF-A0A3D4CP55-F1
#
_entry.id   AF-A0A3D4CP55-F1
#
_cell.length_a   1.000
_cell.length_b   1.000
_cell.length_c   1.000
_cell.angle_alpha   90.00
_cell.angle_beta   90.00
_cell.angle_gamma   90.00
#
_symmetry.space_group_name_H-M   'P 1'
#
loop_
_entity.id
_entity.type
_entity.pdbx_description
1 polymer ?
#
loop_
_entity_poly.entity_id
_entity_poly.type
_entity_poly.pdbx_seq_one_letter_code
_entity_poly.pdbx_strand_id
1 'polypeptide(L)'
;PADDPEPALDPEPVTEPESDLDATPKGSAFSKEDVEEALAVAIDIKDALELREDGLYYEKEGESAFEGWTKRVGPDGTLAALEMVRNGKKNGVAMNWHQNGQRAMEGKYNDNNYHGSWLAWHQDGQLAGERNYVDGVLHGHFIQSWPTGQTRMEGNYEDGSQQGDWVTWHENGQRESAIRYEEGKILGASYWDSNGEVVASRPDGSPSGPLR
;
A
#
# COMPACT_ATOMS: atom_id res chain seq x y z
N PRO A 1 -14.34 -17.34 -64.55
CA PRO A 1 -14.59 -16.55 -63.32
C PRO A 1 -13.56 -16.95 -62.25
N ALA A 2 -12.45 -16.23 -62.21
CA ALA A 2 -11.45 -16.38 -61.17
C ALA A 2 -11.90 -15.54 -59.96
N ASP A 3 -12.00 -16.18 -58.80
CA ASP A 3 -12.09 -15.51 -57.49
C ASP A 3 -10.71 -14.90 -57.19
N ASP A 4 -10.65 -13.58 -57.11
CA ASP A 4 -9.50 -12.88 -56.53
C ASP A 4 -9.62 -12.96 -54.99
N PRO A 5 -8.58 -13.40 -54.26
CA PRO A 5 -8.60 -13.36 -52.81
C PRO A 5 -8.51 -11.90 -52.31
N GLU A 6 -9.37 -11.54 -51.37
CA GLU A 6 -9.35 -10.23 -50.70
C GLU A 6 -7.96 -9.94 -50.08
N PRO A 7 -7.48 -8.68 -50.14
CA PRO A 7 -6.22 -8.31 -49.51
C PRO A 7 -6.36 -8.43 -47.98
N ALA A 8 -5.37 -9.08 -47.36
CA ALA A 8 -5.26 -9.15 -45.91
C ALA A 8 -5.20 -7.73 -45.32
N LEU A 9 -6.09 -7.44 -44.36
CA LEU A 9 -6.02 -6.24 -43.54
C LEU A 9 -4.69 -6.27 -42.78
N ASP A 10 -3.86 -5.24 -42.97
CA ASP A 10 -2.68 -5.03 -42.12
C ASP A 10 -3.15 -4.98 -40.65
N PRO A 11 -2.42 -5.62 -39.72
CA PRO A 11 -2.74 -5.49 -38.30
C PRO A 11 -2.62 -4.00 -37.93
N GLU A 12 -3.71 -3.45 -37.38
CA GLU A 12 -3.72 -2.13 -36.75
C GLU A 12 -2.48 -1.99 -35.84
N PRO A 13 -1.78 -0.83 -35.85
CA PRO A 13 -0.68 -0.62 -34.94
C PRO A 13 -1.20 -0.81 -33.52
N VAL A 14 -0.60 -1.75 -32.79
CA VAL A 14 -0.87 -1.92 -31.35
C VAL A 14 -0.46 -0.60 -30.70
N THR A 15 -1.44 0.24 -30.37
CA THR A 15 -1.19 1.41 -29.54
C THR A 15 -0.74 0.87 -28.19
N GLU A 16 0.54 1.09 -27.85
CA GLU A 16 1.00 0.95 -26.47
C GLU A 16 0.00 1.73 -25.59
N PRO A 17 -0.53 1.14 -24.50
CA PRO A 17 -1.43 1.86 -23.64
C PRO A 17 -0.70 3.12 -23.19
N GLU A 18 -1.25 4.30 -23.51
CA GLU A 18 -0.78 5.56 -22.94
C GLU A 18 -0.81 5.36 -21.42
N SER A 19 0.37 5.24 -20.82
CA SER A 19 0.46 5.06 -19.39
C SER A 19 0.04 6.40 -18.78
N ASP A 20 -1.24 6.51 -18.44
CA ASP A 20 -1.74 7.58 -17.61
C ASP A 20 -0.95 7.53 -16.29
N LEU A 21 0.08 8.36 -16.21
CA LEU A 21 0.80 8.64 -14.99
C LEU A 21 -0.26 9.03 -13.95
N ASP A 22 -0.34 8.25 -12.87
CA ASP A 22 -1.35 8.37 -11.81
C ASP A 22 -2.82 8.13 -12.22
N ALA A 23 -3.10 7.10 -13.03
CA ALA A 23 -4.45 6.54 -13.11
C ALA A 23 -4.96 6.21 -11.69
N THR A 24 -6.11 6.77 -11.31
CA THR A 24 -6.64 6.64 -9.94
C THR A 24 -6.89 5.17 -9.63
N PRO A 25 -6.12 4.56 -8.71
CA PRO A 25 -6.19 3.13 -8.52
C PRO A 25 -7.48 2.78 -7.78
N LYS A 26 -7.98 1.57 -8.02
CA LYS A 26 -9.23 1.11 -7.42
C LYS A 26 -9.13 1.16 -5.89
N GLY A 27 -10.14 1.76 -5.27
CA GLY A 27 -10.22 1.93 -3.82
C GLY A 27 -9.55 3.19 -3.29
N SER A 28 -8.86 3.95 -4.14
CA SER A 28 -8.29 5.23 -3.71
C SER A 28 -9.38 6.20 -3.25
N ALA A 29 -9.10 6.91 -2.17
CA ALA A 29 -9.93 7.96 -1.62
C ALA A 29 -9.66 9.33 -2.27
N PHE A 30 -8.66 9.42 -3.16
CA PHE A 30 -8.20 10.69 -3.75
C PHE A 30 -8.16 10.59 -5.27
N SER A 31 -8.88 11.49 -5.94
CA SER A 31 -8.93 11.49 -7.40
C SER A 31 -7.62 11.99 -8.00
N LYS A 32 -7.50 11.89 -9.33
CA LYS A 32 -6.40 12.51 -10.07
C LYS A 32 -6.41 14.03 -9.90
N GLU A 33 -7.59 14.65 -9.93
CA GLU A 33 -7.75 16.10 -9.73
C GLU A 33 -7.28 16.55 -8.33
N ASP A 34 -7.62 15.80 -7.27
CA ASP A 34 -7.14 16.10 -5.90
C ASP A 34 -5.60 16.14 -5.85
N VAL A 35 -4.94 15.22 -6.56
CA VAL A 35 -3.48 15.15 -6.64
C VAL A 35 -2.90 16.30 -7.45
N GLU A 36 -3.52 16.64 -8.59
CA GLU A 36 -3.09 17.77 -9.43
C GLU A 36 -3.20 19.11 -8.68
N GLU A 37 -4.30 19.33 -7.94
CA GLU A 37 -4.48 20.52 -7.10
C GLU A 37 -3.42 20.61 -5.99
N ALA A 38 -3.14 19.49 -5.32
CA ALA A 38 -2.10 19.42 -4.29
C ALA A 38 -0.69 19.66 -4.88
N LEU A 39 -0.38 19.07 -6.03
CA LEU A 39 0.91 19.24 -6.70
C LEU A 39 1.15 20.67 -7.19
N ALA A 40 0.10 21.38 -7.60
CA ALA A 40 0.19 22.77 -8.08
C ALA A 40 0.74 23.74 -7.01
N VAL A 41 0.55 23.41 -5.73
CA VAL A 41 1.03 24.22 -4.60
C VAL A 41 2.14 23.54 -3.79
N ALA A 42 2.53 22.32 -4.15
CA ALA A 42 3.54 21.55 -3.41
C ALA A 42 4.96 22.05 -3.65
N ILE A 43 5.71 22.26 -2.58
CA ILE A 43 7.13 22.60 -2.62
C ILE A 43 7.99 21.33 -2.57
N ASP A 44 9.12 21.33 -3.28
CA ASP A 44 10.07 20.21 -3.16
C ASP A 44 10.79 20.28 -1.81
N ILE A 45 10.61 19.25 -0.99
CA ILE A 45 11.16 19.16 0.35
C ILE A 45 12.69 19.29 0.37
N LYS A 46 13.40 18.80 -0.65
CA LYS A 46 14.86 18.82 -0.71
C LYS A 46 15.40 20.24 -0.91
N ASP A 47 14.67 21.03 -1.67
CA ASP A 47 15.13 22.34 -2.11
C ASP A 47 14.64 23.45 -1.19
N ALA A 48 13.43 23.34 -0.64
CA ALA A 48 12.78 24.40 0.12
C ALA A 48 12.81 24.22 1.64
N LEU A 49 12.85 22.98 2.13
CA LEU A 49 12.68 22.68 3.56
C LEU A 49 13.95 22.14 4.22
N GLU A 50 14.01 22.32 5.54
CA GLU A 50 14.97 21.70 6.44
C GLU A 50 14.25 21.11 7.64
N LEU A 51 14.75 19.97 8.13
CA LEU A 51 14.33 19.37 9.39
C LEU A 51 15.23 19.92 10.49
N ARG A 52 14.67 20.63 11.46
CA ARG A 52 15.44 21.23 12.57
C ARG A 52 15.56 20.28 13.77
N GLU A 53 16.35 20.68 14.76
CA GLU A 53 16.64 19.87 15.96
C GLU A 53 15.40 19.51 16.79
N ASP A 54 14.32 20.29 16.67
CA ASP A 54 13.02 20.01 17.29
C ASP A 54 12.19 18.94 16.56
N GLY A 55 12.70 18.43 15.42
CA GLY A 55 12.02 17.42 14.60
C GLY A 55 10.89 17.97 13.74
N LEU A 56 10.83 19.29 13.53
CA LEU A 56 9.83 19.93 12.68
C LEU A 56 10.46 20.40 11.36
N TYR A 57 9.64 20.40 10.32
CA TYR A 57 10.00 20.99 9.04
C TYR A 57 9.83 22.51 9.08
N TYR A 58 10.83 23.21 8.56
CA TYR A 58 10.86 24.65 8.37
C TYR A 58 11.30 24.96 6.95
N GLU A 59 10.86 26.09 6.40
CA GLU A 59 11.54 26.67 5.24
C GLU A 59 12.97 27.07 5.64
N LYS A 60 13.95 26.90 4.75
CA LYS A 60 15.39 27.11 5.05
C LYS A 60 15.73 28.50 5.61
N GLU A 61 14.90 29.50 5.35
CA GLU A 61 15.03 30.86 5.89
C GLU A 61 13.83 31.27 6.76
N GLY A 62 12.92 30.33 7.03
CA GLY A 62 11.69 30.57 7.77
C GLY A 62 11.88 30.51 9.27
N GLU A 63 11.22 31.41 10.00
CA GLU A 63 11.23 31.42 11.47
C GLU A 63 10.11 30.53 12.07
N SER A 64 9.12 30.15 11.26
CA SER A 64 7.95 29.38 11.69
C SER A 64 7.92 28.00 11.03
N ALA A 65 7.36 27.02 11.75
CA ALA A 65 7.23 25.66 11.25
C ALA A 65 6.34 25.64 10.00
N PHE A 66 6.73 24.84 9.02
CA PHE A 66 6.12 24.82 7.69
C PHE A 66 4.65 24.36 7.72
N GLU A 67 3.83 24.95 6.86
CA GLU A 67 2.46 24.53 6.60
C GLU A 67 2.17 24.53 5.10
N GLY A 68 1.73 23.39 4.58
CA GLY A 68 1.39 23.22 3.17
C GLY A 68 1.71 21.84 2.62
N TRP A 69 1.57 21.72 1.31
CA TRP A 69 1.91 20.50 0.60
C TRP A 69 3.42 20.44 0.33
N THR A 70 3.98 19.26 0.53
CA THR A 70 5.35 18.94 0.16
C THR A 70 5.36 17.82 -0.86
N LYS A 71 6.29 17.87 -1.80
CA LYS A 71 6.57 16.78 -2.72
C LYS A 71 8.02 16.35 -2.61
N ARG A 72 8.27 15.11 -2.98
CA ARG A 72 9.62 14.56 -3.14
C ARG A 72 9.77 14.05 -4.55
N VAL A 73 10.78 14.54 -5.26
CA VAL A 73 11.11 14.11 -6.62
C VAL A 73 12.39 13.28 -6.59
N GLY A 74 12.38 12.14 -7.27
CA GLY A 74 13.52 11.25 -7.44
C GLY A 74 14.62 11.87 -8.31
N PRO A 75 15.83 11.29 -8.32
CA PRO A 75 16.94 11.78 -9.17
C PRO A 75 16.64 11.76 -10.67
N ASP A 76 15.72 10.88 -11.09
CA ASP A 76 15.22 10.71 -12.46
C ASP A 76 14.05 11.64 -12.80
N GLY A 77 13.63 12.52 -11.88
CA GLY A 77 12.50 13.43 -12.06
C GLY A 77 11.14 12.81 -11.74
N THR A 78 11.08 11.56 -11.28
CA THR A 78 9.81 10.90 -10.94
C THR A 78 9.26 11.42 -9.60
N LEU A 79 7.93 11.61 -9.52
CA LEU A 79 7.29 11.92 -8.24
C LEU A 79 7.39 10.68 -7.34
N ALA A 80 7.94 10.85 -6.14
CA ALA A 80 8.09 9.77 -5.17
C ALA A 80 7.07 9.86 -4.02
N ALA A 81 6.73 11.08 -3.60
CA ALA A 81 5.80 11.32 -2.50
C ALA A 81 5.14 12.70 -2.58
N LEU A 82 3.94 12.80 -2.01
CA LEU A 82 3.15 14.01 -1.83
C LEU A 82 2.52 13.95 -0.44
N GLU A 83 2.80 14.93 0.41
CA GLU A 83 2.45 14.89 1.83
C GLU A 83 1.99 16.26 2.32
N MET A 84 0.87 16.31 3.05
CA MET A 84 0.43 17.50 3.77
C MET A 84 1.21 17.66 5.07
N VAL A 85 1.77 18.85 5.27
CA VAL A 85 2.48 19.23 6.50
C VAL A 85 1.72 20.37 7.18
N ARG A 86 1.54 20.28 8.49
CA ARG A 86 0.97 21.34 9.34
C ARG A 86 1.81 21.47 10.60
N ASN A 87 2.12 22.69 11.01
CA ASN A 87 3.00 22.97 12.15
C ASN A 87 4.32 22.18 12.08
N GLY A 88 4.89 22.05 10.88
CA GLY A 88 6.13 21.32 10.62
C GLY A 88 6.04 19.80 10.76
N LYS A 89 4.86 19.22 10.95
CA LYS A 89 4.65 17.76 11.01
C LYS A 89 3.76 17.28 9.88
N LYS A 90 3.98 16.05 9.41
CA LYS A 90 3.04 15.38 8.51
C LYS A 90 1.68 15.27 9.20
N ASN A 91 0.66 15.89 8.64
CA ASN A 91 -0.67 15.93 9.23
C ASN A 91 -1.72 16.12 8.13
N GLY A 92 -2.49 15.07 7.86
CA GLY A 92 -3.41 15.00 6.75
C GLY A 92 -2.95 13.98 5.71
N VAL A 93 -3.31 14.22 4.46
CA VAL A 93 -3.16 13.29 3.35
C VAL A 93 -1.68 13.04 3.02
N ALA A 94 -1.36 11.79 2.69
CA ALA A 94 -0.08 11.42 2.14
C ALA A 94 -0.24 10.32 1.08
N MET A 95 0.56 10.43 0.03
CA MET A 95 0.64 9.48 -1.07
C MET A 95 2.09 9.23 -1.46
N ASN A 96 2.36 8.02 -1.94
CA ASN A 96 3.64 7.63 -2.55
C ASN A 96 3.38 6.98 -3.91
N TRP A 97 4.40 7.04 -4.78
CA TRP A 97 4.36 6.48 -6.13
C TRP A 97 5.46 5.43 -6.33
N HIS A 98 5.16 4.46 -7.18
CA HIS A 98 6.13 3.52 -7.72
C HIS A 98 7.02 4.22 -8.75
N GLN A 99 8.16 3.61 -9.08
CA GLN A 99 9.07 4.12 -10.11
C GLN A 99 8.43 4.24 -11.51
N ASN A 100 7.37 3.48 -11.77
CA ASN A 100 6.61 3.56 -13.02
C ASN A 100 5.54 4.68 -13.02
N GLY A 101 5.49 5.51 -11.96
CA GLY A 101 4.55 6.62 -11.84
C GLY A 101 3.13 6.22 -11.45
N GLN A 102 2.88 4.94 -11.11
CA GLN A 102 1.60 4.52 -10.52
C GLN A 102 1.60 4.72 -9.01
N ARG A 103 0.42 4.99 -8.44
CA ARG A 103 0.28 5.17 -6.99
C ARG A 103 0.62 3.89 -6.25
N ALA A 104 1.54 3.98 -5.30
CA ALA A 104 2.03 2.85 -4.52
C ALA A 104 1.32 2.71 -3.18
N MET A 105 0.99 3.84 -2.55
CA MET A 105 0.40 3.86 -1.24
C MET A 105 -0.28 5.20 -0.99
N GLU A 106 -1.35 5.19 -0.21
CA GLU A 106 -1.96 6.41 0.31
C GLU A 106 -2.56 6.18 1.70
N GLY A 107 -2.74 7.28 2.42
CA GLY A 107 -3.40 7.29 3.71
C GLY A 107 -3.31 8.66 4.35
N LYS A 108 -3.43 8.69 5.68
CA LYS A 108 -3.35 9.92 6.46
C LYS A 108 -2.35 9.82 7.59
N TYR A 109 -1.70 10.94 7.88
CA TYR A 109 -0.93 11.16 9.09
C TYR A 109 -1.72 12.01 10.08
N ASN A 110 -1.49 11.77 11.37
CA ASN A 110 -1.82 12.65 12.47
C ASN A 110 -0.52 12.92 13.25
N ASP A 111 0.01 14.15 13.15
CA ASP A 111 1.26 14.56 13.81
C ASP A 111 2.42 13.57 13.66
N ASN A 112 2.83 13.30 12.41
CA ASN A 112 3.85 12.34 11.98
C ASN A 112 3.50 10.85 12.17
N ASN A 113 2.36 10.51 12.79
CA ASN A 113 1.96 9.13 13.01
C ASN A 113 0.94 8.67 11.96
N TYR A 114 1.06 7.43 11.48
CA TYR A 114 0.03 6.83 10.63
C TYR A 114 -1.33 6.83 11.33
N HIS A 115 -2.39 7.21 10.61
CA HIS A 115 -3.74 7.28 11.17
C HIS A 115 -4.78 6.85 10.14
N GLY A 116 -5.75 6.05 10.60
CA GLY A 116 -6.81 5.49 9.77
C GLY A 116 -6.32 4.41 8.80
N SER A 117 -7.08 4.22 7.72
CA SER A 117 -6.77 3.24 6.68
C SER A 117 -5.65 3.73 5.76
N TRP A 118 -4.69 2.85 5.52
CA TRP A 118 -3.58 2.98 4.60
C TRP A 118 -3.69 1.90 3.54
N LEU A 119 -3.89 2.32 2.29
CA LEU A 119 -4.01 1.45 1.14
C LEU A 119 -2.67 1.38 0.43
N ALA A 120 -2.34 0.20 -0.08
CA ALA A 120 -1.15 -0.03 -0.89
C ALA A 120 -1.54 -0.74 -2.18
N TRP A 121 -0.85 -0.43 -3.27
CA TRP A 121 -1.04 -1.04 -4.58
C TRP A 121 0.26 -1.63 -5.12
N HIS A 122 0.12 -2.66 -5.95
CA HIS A 122 1.21 -3.23 -6.73
C HIS A 122 1.58 -2.29 -7.89
N GLN A 123 2.69 -2.57 -8.57
CA GLN A 123 3.14 -1.76 -9.71
C GLN A 123 2.18 -1.77 -10.90
N ASP A 124 1.24 -2.71 -10.96
CA ASP A 124 0.21 -2.80 -11.98
C ASP A 124 -1.11 -2.10 -11.58
N GLY A 125 -1.14 -1.44 -10.42
CA GLY A 125 -2.29 -0.70 -9.92
C GLY A 125 -3.31 -1.57 -9.19
N GLN A 126 -3.06 -2.88 -9.05
CA GLN A 126 -3.92 -3.75 -8.25
C GLN A 126 -3.72 -3.51 -6.75
N LEU A 127 -4.79 -3.58 -5.96
CA LEU A 127 -4.71 -3.38 -4.51
C LEU A 127 -3.84 -4.48 -3.88
N ALA A 128 -2.72 -4.07 -3.30
CA ALA A 128 -1.76 -4.94 -2.63
C ALA A 128 -2.11 -5.16 -1.15
N GLY A 129 -2.84 -4.25 -0.54
CA GLY A 129 -3.32 -4.43 0.83
C GLY A 129 -3.89 -3.17 1.45
N GLU A 130 -4.44 -3.37 2.64
CA GLU A 130 -4.98 -2.34 3.50
C GLU A 130 -4.52 -2.58 4.93
N ARG A 131 -4.15 -1.51 5.63
CA ARG A 131 -3.74 -1.54 7.03
C ARG A 131 -4.39 -0.39 7.77
N ASN A 132 -4.90 -0.65 8.96
CA ASN A 132 -5.50 0.38 9.79
C ASN A 132 -4.57 0.75 10.95
N TYR A 133 -4.50 2.04 11.25
CA TYR A 133 -3.63 2.59 12.29
C TYR A 133 -4.36 3.55 13.22
N VAL A 134 -4.01 3.52 14.51
CA VAL A 134 -4.35 4.53 15.51
C VAL A 134 -3.05 5.05 16.11
N ASP A 135 -2.76 6.33 15.91
CA ASP A 135 -1.55 7.02 16.39
C ASP A 135 -0.25 6.25 16.11
N GLY A 136 -0.13 5.74 14.88
CA GLY A 136 1.06 5.04 14.40
C GLY A 136 1.10 3.54 14.73
N VAL A 137 0.14 3.06 15.52
CA VAL A 137 0.05 1.66 15.93
C VAL A 137 -0.99 0.93 15.09
N LEU A 138 -0.64 -0.26 14.59
CA LEU A 138 -1.59 -1.09 13.84
C LEU A 138 -2.79 -1.44 14.72
N HIS A 139 -3.99 -1.13 14.23
CA HIS A 139 -5.23 -1.36 14.96
C HIS A 139 -6.38 -1.51 13.96
N GLY A 140 -7.10 -2.62 14.04
CA GLY A 140 -8.18 -2.97 13.13
C GLY A 140 -7.74 -3.90 11.99
N HIS A 141 -8.53 -3.89 10.92
CA HIS A 141 -8.43 -4.85 9.83
C HIS A 141 -7.10 -4.72 9.07
N PHE A 142 -6.53 -5.86 8.73
CA PHE A 142 -5.34 -6.01 7.92
C PHE A 142 -5.62 -6.99 6.79
N ILE A 143 -5.29 -6.60 5.55
CA ILE A 143 -5.34 -7.48 4.39
C ILE A 143 -4.14 -7.21 3.50
N GLN A 144 -3.64 -8.28 2.89
CA GLN A 144 -2.63 -8.23 1.84
C GLN A 144 -3.04 -9.19 0.72
N SER A 145 -2.75 -8.78 -0.51
CA SER A 145 -3.07 -9.53 -1.73
C SER A 145 -1.82 -9.80 -2.55
N TRP A 146 -1.85 -10.90 -3.29
CA TRP A 146 -0.88 -11.21 -4.34
C TRP A 146 -1.02 -10.23 -5.52
N PRO A 147 0.00 -10.13 -6.40
CA PRO A 147 -0.13 -9.37 -7.65
C PRO A 147 -1.23 -9.91 -8.59
N THR A 148 -1.68 -11.15 -8.39
CA THR A 148 -2.85 -11.72 -9.08
C THR A 148 -4.18 -11.14 -8.60
N GLY A 149 -4.17 -10.32 -7.54
CA GLY A 149 -5.35 -9.76 -6.89
C GLY A 149 -6.01 -10.69 -5.86
N GLN A 150 -5.54 -11.92 -5.72
CA GLN A 150 -6.06 -12.86 -4.71
C GLN A 150 -5.54 -12.51 -3.31
N THR A 151 -6.40 -12.67 -2.29
CA THR A 151 -6.00 -12.47 -0.90
C THR A 151 -4.85 -13.42 -0.56
N ARG A 152 -3.77 -12.84 -0.03
CA ARG A 152 -2.60 -13.55 0.46
C ARG A 152 -2.70 -13.80 1.96
N MET A 153 -3.16 -12.80 2.70
CA MET A 153 -3.36 -12.90 4.14
C MET A 153 -4.36 -11.85 4.62
N GLU A 154 -5.11 -12.21 5.65
CA GLU A 154 -5.99 -11.27 6.34
C GLU A 154 -6.06 -11.60 7.83
N GLY A 155 -6.41 -10.59 8.61
CA GLY A 155 -6.55 -10.70 10.05
C GLY A 155 -6.84 -9.34 10.67
N ASN A 156 -6.72 -9.27 11.99
CA ASN A 156 -6.94 -8.06 12.75
C ASN A 156 -5.77 -7.79 13.69
N TYR A 157 -5.47 -6.51 13.91
CA TYR A 157 -4.59 -6.05 14.97
C TYR A 157 -5.38 -5.35 16.06
N GLU A 158 -4.94 -5.49 17.29
CA GLU A 158 -5.36 -4.68 18.43
C GLU A 158 -4.10 -4.20 19.13
N ASP A 159 -3.91 -2.88 19.18
CA ASP A 159 -2.77 -2.20 19.79
C ASP A 159 -1.41 -2.79 19.38
N GLY A 160 -1.25 -3.02 18.08
CA GLY A 160 -0.03 -3.52 17.46
C GLY A 160 0.17 -5.03 17.55
N SER A 161 -0.74 -5.75 18.21
CA SER A 161 -0.68 -7.20 18.38
C SER A 161 -1.72 -7.91 17.52
N GLN A 162 -1.38 -9.06 16.94
CA GLN A 162 -2.39 -9.86 16.21
C GLN A 162 -3.51 -10.27 17.17
N GLN A 163 -4.75 -10.15 16.69
CA GLN A 163 -5.94 -10.51 17.43
C GLN A 163 -6.91 -11.31 16.56
N GLY A 164 -7.51 -12.35 17.12
CA GLY A 164 -8.51 -13.17 16.45
C GLY A 164 -7.92 -14.13 15.41
N ASP A 165 -8.74 -14.51 14.44
CA ASP A 165 -8.35 -15.49 13.43
C ASP A 165 -7.58 -14.80 12.29
N TRP A 166 -6.39 -15.32 12.01
CA TRP A 166 -5.53 -14.94 10.91
C TRP A 166 -5.50 -16.06 9.89
N VAL A 167 -5.64 -15.72 8.62
CA VAL A 167 -5.65 -16.70 7.54
C VAL A 167 -4.65 -16.28 6.49
N THR A 168 -3.88 -17.25 5.98
CA THR A 168 -3.02 -17.07 4.81
C THR A 168 -3.42 -18.05 3.72
N TRP A 169 -3.15 -17.67 2.47
CA TRP A 169 -3.47 -18.47 1.29
C TRP A 169 -2.27 -18.59 0.37
N HIS A 170 -2.11 -19.78 -0.20
CA HIS A 170 -1.27 -20.03 -1.35
C HIS A 170 -1.76 -19.21 -2.55
N GLU A 171 -0.86 -18.94 -3.50
CA GLU A 171 -1.19 -18.21 -4.72
C GLU A 171 -2.25 -18.92 -5.58
N ASN A 172 -2.46 -20.23 -5.42
CA ASN A 172 -3.55 -20.94 -6.08
C ASN A 172 -4.92 -20.76 -5.39
N GLY A 173 -5.00 -19.93 -4.35
CA GLY A 173 -6.21 -19.64 -3.58
C GLY A 173 -6.56 -20.67 -2.51
N GLN A 174 -5.76 -21.73 -2.37
CA GLN A 174 -5.95 -22.68 -1.28
C GLN A 174 -5.43 -22.10 0.02
N ARG A 175 -6.11 -22.41 1.12
CA ARG A 175 -5.69 -21.97 2.45
C ARG A 175 -4.31 -22.57 2.74
N GLU A 176 -3.39 -21.75 3.22
CA GLU A 176 -2.05 -22.16 3.63
C GLU A 176 -1.99 -22.28 5.15
N SER A 177 -2.55 -21.31 5.87
CA SER A 177 -2.63 -21.36 7.32
C SER A 177 -3.88 -20.69 7.88
N ALA A 178 -4.27 -21.11 9.08
CA ALA A 178 -5.28 -20.48 9.91
C ALA A 178 -4.78 -20.50 11.34
N ILE A 179 -4.50 -19.33 11.90
CA ILE A 179 -3.87 -19.17 13.21
C ILE A 179 -4.77 -18.27 14.04
N ARG A 180 -5.13 -18.70 15.24
CA ARG A 180 -5.87 -17.87 16.20
C ARG A 180 -4.89 -17.18 17.12
N TYR A 181 -4.95 -15.86 17.19
CA TYR A 181 -4.13 -15.02 18.06
C TYR A 181 -4.94 -14.37 19.18
N GLU A 182 -4.31 -14.20 20.33
CA GLU A 182 -4.76 -13.33 21.41
C GLU A 182 -3.55 -12.57 21.97
N GLU A 183 -3.56 -11.24 21.85
CA GLU A 183 -2.42 -10.38 22.20
C GLU A 183 -1.09 -10.84 21.54
N GLY A 184 -1.16 -11.24 20.27
CA GLY A 184 -0.01 -11.75 19.51
C GLY A 184 0.45 -13.17 19.90
N LYS A 185 -0.20 -13.83 20.87
CA LYS A 185 0.10 -15.21 21.26
C LYS A 185 -0.76 -16.17 20.45
N ILE A 186 -0.16 -17.26 19.96
CA ILE A 186 -0.87 -18.30 19.21
C ILE A 186 -1.70 -19.16 20.17
N LEU A 187 -3.01 -19.17 19.99
CA LEU A 187 -3.95 -20.06 20.69
C LEU A 187 -4.25 -21.33 19.91
N GLY A 188 -3.99 -21.35 18.61
CA GLY A 188 -4.26 -22.50 17.75
C GLY A 188 -3.75 -22.23 16.34
N ALA A 189 -3.33 -23.27 15.64
CA ALA A 189 -2.84 -23.15 14.28
C ALA A 189 -3.15 -24.39 13.46
N SER A 190 -3.56 -24.20 12.22
CA SER A 190 -3.67 -25.24 11.21
C SER A 190 -2.95 -24.81 9.96
N TYR A 191 -2.32 -25.78 9.28
CA TYR A 191 -1.49 -25.59 8.11
C TYR A 191 -1.88 -26.61 7.05
N TRP A 192 -1.90 -26.16 5.80
CA TRP A 192 -2.23 -26.96 4.64
C TRP A 192 -1.17 -26.76 3.55
N ASP A 193 -0.92 -27.81 2.78
CA ASP A 193 -0.07 -27.71 1.59
C ASP A 193 -0.85 -27.05 0.43
N SER A 194 -0.17 -26.88 -0.71
CA SER A 194 -0.77 -26.30 -1.92
C SER A 194 -1.77 -27.23 -2.64
N ASN A 195 -2.03 -28.44 -2.12
CA ASN A 195 -3.09 -29.34 -2.59
C ASN A 195 -4.31 -29.34 -1.66
N GLY A 196 -4.22 -28.66 -0.51
CA GLY A 196 -5.27 -28.53 0.48
C GLY A 196 -5.23 -29.67 1.50
N GLU A 197 -4.15 -30.45 1.51
CA GLU A 197 -3.95 -31.52 2.49
C GLU A 197 -3.41 -30.92 3.81
N VAL A 198 -3.98 -31.36 4.93
CA VAL A 198 -3.55 -30.89 6.27
C VAL A 198 -2.13 -31.37 6.53
N VAL A 199 -1.21 -30.42 6.70
CA VAL A 199 0.19 -30.69 7.06
C VAL A 199 0.35 -30.76 8.58
N ALA A 200 -0.32 -29.86 9.30
CA ALA A 200 -0.33 -29.83 10.76
C ALA A 200 -1.58 -29.12 11.28
N SER A 201 -2.15 -29.58 12.38
CA SER A 201 -3.27 -28.90 13.04
C SER A 201 -3.18 -29.05 14.55
N ARG A 202 -3.41 -27.93 15.25
CA ARG A 202 -3.35 -27.79 16.71
C ARG A 202 -4.43 -26.84 17.18
N PRO A 203 -5.55 -27.36 17.70
CA PRO A 203 -6.62 -26.54 18.24
C PRO A 203 -6.24 -25.74 19.49
N ASP A 204 -5.15 -26.09 20.16
CA ASP A 204 -4.76 -25.61 21.50
C ASP A 204 -3.49 -24.73 21.53
N GLY A 205 -2.86 -24.48 20.37
CA GLY A 205 -1.71 -23.57 20.28
C GLY A 205 -0.38 -24.12 20.83
N SER A 206 -0.35 -25.38 21.27
CA SER A 206 0.85 -26.04 21.80
C SER A 206 1.94 -26.20 20.70
N PRO A 207 3.25 -26.13 20.99
CA PRO A 207 4.31 -26.24 19.97
C PRO A 207 4.42 -27.64 19.37
N SER A 208 4.33 -27.70 18.02
CA SER A 208 5.06 -28.62 17.14
C SER A 208 6.07 -29.59 17.75
N GLY A 209 5.70 -30.65 18.50
CA GLY A 209 6.66 -31.73 18.79
C GLY A 209 7.32 -32.17 17.48
N PRO A 210 8.65 -32.38 17.44
CA PRO A 210 9.40 -32.42 16.20
C PRO A 210 8.86 -33.51 15.27
N LEU A 211 8.72 -33.16 13.99
CA LEU A 211 8.44 -34.09 12.90
C LEU A 211 9.58 -35.13 12.90
N ARG A 212 9.24 -36.39 13.17
CA ARG A 212 10.15 -37.54 13.02
C ARG A 212 10.12 -38.05 11.60
#